data_AF-A0A9W4PKQ7-F1
#
_entry.id   AF-A0A9W4PKQ7-F1
#
_cell.length_a   1.000
_cell.length_b   1.000
_cell.length_c   1.000
_cell.angle_alpha   90.00
_cell.angle_beta   90.00
_cell.angle_gamma   90.00
#
_symmetry.space_group_name_H-M   'P 1'
#
loop_
_entity.id
_entity.type
_entity.pdbx_description
1 polymer ?
#
loop_
_entity_poly.entity_id
_entity_poly.type
_entity_poly.pdbx_seq_one_letter_code
_entity_poly.pdbx_strand_id
1 'polypeptide(L)'
;MSSFRRPGSSRTVIVLATLGSVAIGTAVAFLTLPARSQSDVPTPPLQAAVPVTATRVIRRDVPLTLTGLGTVQASQTVNVRTRVDGTLQDVTFREGQHVKAGDVLARLDPRLAEAALAQARASKAKDTAQLRSAQADLSRSLALASKDFASKQQLDQQQATVDQLKATIDADQAAIDSAATNLDYMTITAPTSGRMGIRQADAGNVVHPSDVLPMGILATLKPVAVLFTLPEKNLDAMQAAMRSGPVPITAIDESGAVLGTGRVTVIDNRIDPTTATLRLKAEFPNDDERLWPGAFVHVTVTVSTLKNALTVPDAAVQRGPDGLYAWVVDGDGIAQMRPIQTGATEGDLTVVTSGLGDGNQVVTAGQYRLRPRVHVAVSPPGGNTVASRKGSSAQNPVTETIGSVSQDASQGRGSLQNQGVSQGQDTR
;
A
#
# COMPACT_ATOMS: atom_id res chain seq x y z
N MET A 1 95.60 8.04 7.39
CA MET A 1 96.90 7.70 8.03
C MET A 1 96.94 6.19 8.16
N SER A 2 97.46 5.50 7.14
CA SER A 2 98.89 5.13 7.04
C SER A 2 99.25 4.07 8.09
N SER A 3 99.07 2.77 7.79
CA SER A 3 100.05 1.93 7.06
C SER A 3 101.31 1.67 7.87
N PHE A 4 101.66 0.40 8.10
CA PHE A 4 103.04 -0.13 8.00
C PHE A 4 102.95 -1.66 8.05
N ARG A 5 102.93 -2.39 6.92
CA ARG A 5 104.04 -2.84 6.04
C ARG A 5 105.16 -3.57 6.81
N ARG A 6 105.24 -4.91 6.63
CA ARG A 6 106.21 -5.65 5.76
C ARG A 6 107.46 -6.09 6.57
N PRO A 7 108.39 -6.91 6.01
CA PRO A 7 108.38 -7.85 4.87
C PRO A 7 108.86 -9.25 5.36
N GLY A 8 109.19 -10.29 4.61
CA GLY A 8 109.47 -10.55 3.19
C GLY A 8 109.66 -12.07 3.01
N SER A 9 109.32 -12.60 1.84
CA SER A 9 110.29 -13.14 0.84
C SER A 9 111.06 -14.36 1.34
N SER A 10 111.16 -15.50 0.66
CA SER A 10 111.22 -15.72 -0.79
C SER A 10 111.46 -17.23 -0.99
N ARG A 11 110.84 -17.82 -2.03
CA ARG A 11 111.36 -18.86 -2.95
C ARG A 11 111.89 -20.17 -2.29
N THR A 12 111.62 -21.38 -2.77
CA THR A 12 111.95 -21.89 -4.12
C THR A 12 111.45 -23.35 -4.23
N VAL A 13 111.07 -23.73 -5.43
CA VAL A 13 110.68 -25.05 -5.93
C VAL A 13 111.88 -25.98 -6.12
N ILE A 14 111.83 -27.27 -5.71
CA ILE A 14 112.49 -28.48 -6.31
C ILE A 14 111.76 -29.73 -5.73
N VAL A 15 110.83 -30.40 -6.43
CA VAL A 15 110.97 -31.57 -7.35
C VAL A 15 111.94 -32.67 -6.87
N LEU A 16 111.41 -33.77 -6.30
CA LEU A 16 112.03 -35.10 -6.46
C LEU A 16 110.95 -36.15 -6.74
N ALA A 17 111.04 -36.73 -7.92
CA ALA A 17 110.24 -37.84 -8.43
C ALA A 17 110.83 -39.20 -7.99
N THR A 18 110.11 -40.27 -8.38
CA THR A 18 110.43 -41.72 -8.29
C THR A 18 110.08 -42.39 -6.96
N LEU A 19 109.51 -43.60 -6.90
CA LEU A 19 109.05 -44.58 -7.89
C LEU A 19 108.16 -45.57 -7.11
N GLY A 20 107.00 -45.98 -7.63
CA GLY A 20 106.18 -46.96 -6.91
C GLY A 20 104.83 -47.30 -7.55
N SER A 21 104.81 -47.49 -8.87
CA SER A 21 103.66 -47.94 -9.63
C SER A 21 103.56 -49.49 -9.65
N VAL A 22 102.67 -50.05 -8.83
CA VAL A 22 101.90 -51.32 -9.03
C VAL A 22 100.72 -51.19 -8.03
N ALA A 23 99.45 -51.09 -8.38
CA ALA A 23 98.70 -52.02 -9.20
C ALA A 23 97.52 -51.34 -9.92
N ILE A 24 97.48 -51.60 -11.21
CA ILE A 24 96.41 -51.38 -12.16
C ILE A 24 95.20 -52.23 -11.73
N GLY A 25 94.04 -51.61 -11.48
CA GLY A 25 92.87 -52.38 -11.06
C GLY A 25 91.56 -51.65 -10.77
N THR A 26 91.34 -50.39 -11.17
CA THR A 26 90.02 -49.72 -11.01
C THR A 26 89.75 -48.64 -12.08
N ALA A 27 90.09 -48.91 -13.35
CA ALA A 27 89.87 -47.99 -14.46
C ALA A 27 88.77 -48.47 -15.43
N VAL A 28 87.53 -48.70 -14.94
CA VAL A 28 86.33 -48.85 -15.80
C VAL A 28 85.05 -48.42 -15.04
N ALA A 29 84.96 -47.15 -14.59
CA ALA A 29 83.71 -46.63 -13.99
C ALA A 29 83.51 -45.11 -14.14
N PHE A 30 84.16 -44.45 -15.09
CA PHE A 30 84.15 -42.98 -15.21
C PHE A 30 83.81 -42.46 -16.61
N LEU A 31 82.94 -43.15 -17.36
CA LEU A 31 82.55 -42.69 -18.69
C LEU A 31 81.09 -43.00 -19.09
N THR A 32 80.12 -42.67 -18.23
CA THR A 32 78.71 -42.49 -18.63
C THR A 32 78.00 -41.51 -17.69
N LEU A 33 78.05 -40.22 -17.98
CA LEU A 33 77.17 -39.20 -17.40
C LEU A 33 76.53 -38.41 -18.56
N PRO A 34 75.20 -38.49 -18.74
CA PRO A 34 74.49 -37.78 -19.79
C PRO A 34 74.38 -36.29 -19.49
N ALA A 35 74.45 -35.48 -20.54
CA ALA A 35 74.35 -34.03 -20.53
C ALA A 35 73.04 -33.56 -19.85
N ARG A 36 73.17 -32.72 -18.83
CA ARG A 36 72.03 -31.97 -18.26
C ARG A 36 71.73 -30.78 -19.16
N SER A 37 70.58 -30.84 -19.83
CA SER A 37 69.89 -29.69 -20.41
C SER A 37 69.71 -28.60 -19.35
N GLN A 38 70.17 -27.37 -19.64
CA GLN A 38 69.87 -26.21 -18.82
C GLN A 38 68.38 -25.90 -18.93
N SER A 39 67.69 -26.09 -17.81
CA SER A 39 66.30 -25.81 -17.59
C SER A 39 65.96 -24.34 -17.78
N ASP A 40 64.76 -24.11 -18.32
CA ASP A 40 64.01 -22.86 -18.30
C ASP A 40 64.18 -22.07 -17.00
N VAL A 41 64.40 -20.77 -17.16
CA VAL A 41 64.26 -19.78 -16.09
C VAL A 41 62.78 -19.74 -15.69
N PRO A 42 62.42 -19.95 -14.41
CA PRO A 42 61.04 -19.85 -13.98
C PRO A 42 60.55 -18.40 -14.11
N THR A 43 59.54 -18.19 -14.95
CA THR A 43 58.75 -16.96 -14.99
C THR A 43 58.22 -16.69 -13.56
N PRO A 44 58.39 -15.48 -13.00
CA PRO A 44 57.85 -15.17 -11.67
C PRO A 44 56.34 -15.40 -11.65
N PRO A 45 55.77 -15.95 -10.55
CA PRO A 45 54.35 -16.22 -10.47
C PRO A 45 53.57 -14.91 -10.63
N LEU A 46 52.67 -14.88 -11.61
CA LEU A 46 51.63 -13.85 -11.71
C LEU A 46 50.96 -13.75 -10.34
N GLN A 47 51.00 -12.58 -9.72
CA GLN A 47 50.32 -12.32 -8.46
C GLN A 47 48.87 -12.79 -8.59
N ALA A 48 48.45 -13.72 -7.73
CA ALA A 48 47.12 -14.31 -7.80
C ALA A 48 46.07 -13.20 -7.70
N ALA A 49 45.35 -12.95 -8.80
CA ALA A 49 44.35 -11.91 -8.86
C ALA A 49 43.22 -12.22 -7.87
N VAL A 50 42.83 -11.23 -7.07
CA VAL A 50 41.78 -11.41 -6.06
C VAL A 50 40.42 -11.47 -6.77
N PRO A 51 39.63 -12.54 -6.60
CA PRO A 51 38.32 -12.63 -7.23
C PRO A 51 37.34 -11.66 -6.56
N VAL A 52 36.71 -10.81 -7.37
CA VAL A 52 35.71 -9.84 -6.92
C VAL A 52 34.53 -9.80 -7.87
N THR A 53 33.37 -9.40 -7.35
CA THR A 53 32.22 -9.06 -8.19
C THR A 53 32.21 -7.55 -8.36
N ALA A 54 32.12 -7.06 -9.59
CA ALA A 54 32.02 -5.63 -9.86
C ALA A 54 30.84 -5.31 -10.77
N THR A 55 30.23 -4.16 -10.53
CA THR A 55 29.11 -3.62 -11.31
C THR A 55 29.47 -2.23 -11.82
N ARG A 56 28.92 -1.83 -12.98
CA ARG A 56 29.12 -0.48 -13.50
C ARG A 56 28.25 0.52 -12.77
N VAL A 57 28.81 1.69 -12.46
CA VAL A 57 28.03 2.86 -12.06
C VAL A 57 27.17 3.28 -13.25
N ILE A 58 25.87 3.43 -13.04
CA ILE A 58 24.93 3.88 -14.08
C ILE A 58 24.07 5.02 -13.56
N ARG A 59 23.68 5.89 -14.49
CA ARG A 59 22.67 6.92 -14.22
C ARG A 59 21.27 6.35 -14.33
N ARG A 60 20.42 6.65 -13.35
CA ARG A 60 18.99 6.34 -13.40
C ARG A 60 18.20 7.36 -12.60
N ASP A 61 16.89 7.39 -12.84
CA ASP A 61 15.97 8.14 -12.02
C ASP A 61 15.73 7.38 -10.69
N VAL A 62 15.89 8.08 -9.57
CA VAL A 62 15.71 7.50 -8.23
C VAL A 62 14.56 8.20 -7.53
N PRO A 63 13.43 7.50 -7.26
CA PRO A 63 12.36 8.07 -6.46
C PRO A 63 12.83 8.19 -5.00
N LEU A 64 12.56 9.33 -4.38
CA LEU A 64 12.70 9.48 -2.93
C LEU A 64 11.35 9.15 -2.32
N THR A 65 11.30 8.05 -1.57
CA THR A 65 10.06 7.57 -0.97
C THR A 65 10.03 7.77 0.54
N LEU A 66 8.83 7.92 1.07
CA LEU A 66 8.54 7.92 2.50
C LEU A 66 7.52 6.81 2.78
N THR A 67 7.80 6.00 3.79
CA THR A 67 6.90 4.93 4.20
C THR A 67 6.12 5.31 5.45
N GLY A 68 4.85 4.90 5.49
CA GLY A 68 3.96 5.16 6.62
C GLY A 68 2.96 4.03 6.80
N LEU A 69 2.37 3.96 7.99
CA LEU A 69 1.25 3.08 8.28
C LEU A 69 -0.05 3.87 8.13
N GLY A 70 -1.05 3.26 7.50
CA GLY A 70 -2.36 3.87 7.34
C GLY A 70 -3.51 2.92 7.57
N THR A 71 -4.70 3.49 7.67
CA THR A 71 -5.97 2.80 7.75
C THR A 71 -6.86 3.24 6.61
N VAL A 72 -7.46 2.27 5.93
CA VAL A 72 -8.41 2.51 4.84
C VAL A 72 -9.72 3.03 5.44
N GLN A 73 -10.31 4.04 4.82
CA GLN A 73 -11.60 4.62 5.18
C GLN A 73 -12.48 4.76 3.95
N ALA A 74 -13.77 4.44 4.07
CA ALA A 74 -14.73 4.78 3.02
C ALA A 74 -14.71 6.30 2.78
N SER A 75 -14.81 6.73 1.52
CA SER A 75 -14.81 8.16 1.21
C SER A 75 -16.00 8.89 1.82
N GLN A 76 -17.12 8.18 1.93
CA GLN A 76 -18.32 8.61 2.62
C GLN A 76 -19.00 7.40 3.26
N THR A 77 -19.44 7.56 4.50
CA THR A 77 -20.25 6.58 5.23
C THR A 77 -21.57 7.24 5.61
N VAL A 78 -22.68 6.66 5.19
CA VAL A 78 -24.03 7.15 5.51
C VAL A 78 -24.77 6.12 6.34
N ASN A 79 -25.22 6.55 7.51
CA ASN A 79 -26.13 5.78 8.34
C ASN A 79 -27.55 5.99 7.80
N VAL A 80 -28.10 4.98 7.12
CA VAL A 80 -29.43 5.07 6.51
C VAL A 80 -30.49 5.02 7.61
N ARG A 81 -31.21 6.12 7.79
CA ARG A 81 -32.25 6.29 8.83
C ARG A 81 -33.53 6.83 8.21
N THR A 82 -34.65 6.58 8.88
CA THR A 82 -35.91 7.23 8.54
C THR A 82 -35.93 8.69 8.98
N ARG A 83 -36.70 9.51 8.26
CA ARG A 83 -36.99 10.92 8.64
C ARG A 83 -38.37 11.09 9.28
N VAL A 84 -39.21 10.05 9.21
CA VAL A 84 -40.57 10.01 9.74
C VAL A 84 -40.81 8.70 10.48
N ASP A 85 -41.75 8.69 11.41
CA ASP A 85 -42.12 7.47 12.14
C ASP A 85 -42.97 6.55 11.26
N GLY A 86 -42.75 5.24 11.37
CA GLY A 86 -43.61 4.27 10.70
C GLY A 86 -43.10 2.83 10.78
N THR A 87 -43.93 1.91 10.31
CA THR A 87 -43.58 0.49 10.22
C THR A 87 -42.94 0.21 8.87
N LEU A 88 -41.80 -0.49 8.86
CA LEU A 88 -41.16 -0.95 7.64
C LEU A 88 -42.05 -1.96 6.92
N GLN A 89 -42.57 -1.59 5.76
CA GLN A 89 -43.35 -2.47 4.91
C GLN A 89 -42.43 -3.45 4.17
N ASP A 90 -41.34 -2.93 3.60
CA ASP A 90 -40.30 -3.76 2.99
C ASP A 90 -38.90 -3.13 3.08
N VAL A 91 -37.90 -4.00 2.97
CA VAL A 91 -36.50 -3.63 2.81
C VAL A 91 -36.03 -4.26 1.52
N THR A 92 -35.74 -3.43 0.53
CA THR A 92 -35.55 -3.84 -0.87
C THR A 92 -34.08 -4.09 -1.23
N PHE A 93 -33.13 -3.52 -0.48
CA PHE A 93 -31.71 -3.79 -0.69
C PHE A 93 -31.31 -5.16 -0.12
N ARG A 94 -30.35 -5.82 -0.79
CA ARG A 94 -29.66 -7.00 -0.25
C ARG A 94 -28.41 -6.59 0.52
N GLU A 95 -28.09 -7.32 1.58
CA GLU A 95 -26.86 -7.09 2.34
C GLU A 95 -25.63 -7.24 1.45
N GLY A 96 -24.67 -6.32 1.57
CA GLY A 96 -23.47 -6.34 0.74
C GLY A 96 -23.68 -5.90 -0.71
N GLN A 97 -24.88 -5.50 -1.13
CA GLN A 97 -25.16 -5.08 -2.51
C GLN A 97 -24.64 -3.67 -2.81
N HIS A 98 -24.21 -3.44 -4.05
CA HIS A 98 -23.99 -2.09 -4.59
C HIS A 98 -25.29 -1.44 -5.00
N VAL A 99 -25.51 -0.23 -4.51
CA VAL A 99 -26.66 0.62 -4.81
C VAL A 99 -26.18 1.93 -5.43
N LYS A 100 -27.01 2.51 -6.29
CA LYS A 100 -26.80 3.83 -6.87
C LYS A 100 -27.55 4.88 -6.07
N ALA A 101 -27.09 6.13 -6.15
CA ALA A 101 -27.86 7.25 -5.62
C ALA A 101 -29.27 7.27 -6.22
N GLY A 102 -30.29 7.40 -5.37
CA GLY A 102 -31.70 7.38 -5.73
C GLY A 102 -32.35 5.98 -5.70
N ASP A 103 -31.59 4.89 -5.57
CA ASP A 103 -32.18 3.55 -5.46
C ASP A 103 -33.02 3.46 -4.19
N VAL A 104 -34.20 2.85 -4.28
CA VAL A 104 -35.06 2.59 -3.12
C VAL A 104 -34.38 1.52 -2.25
N LEU A 105 -34.25 1.80 -0.96
CA LEU A 105 -33.67 0.91 0.05
C LEU A 105 -34.74 0.27 0.92
N ALA A 106 -35.79 1.02 1.26
CA ALA A 106 -36.89 0.53 2.08
C ALA A 106 -38.13 1.40 1.92
N ARG A 107 -39.29 0.85 2.27
CA ARG A 107 -40.57 1.57 2.30
C ARG A 107 -41.25 1.41 3.65
N LEU A 108 -41.82 2.50 4.13
CA LEU A 108 -42.68 2.55 5.30
C LEU A 108 -44.15 2.40 4.87
N ASP A 109 -45.03 1.97 5.78
CA ASP A 109 -46.48 1.96 5.53
C ASP A 109 -47.01 3.39 5.28
N PRO A 110 -47.47 3.72 4.07
CA PRO A 110 -47.84 5.08 3.71
C PRO A 110 -49.26 5.46 4.13
N ARG A 111 -50.09 4.52 4.60
CA ARG A 111 -51.55 4.72 4.73
C ARG A 111 -51.94 5.96 5.53
N LEU A 112 -51.25 6.22 6.64
CA LEU A 112 -51.51 7.39 7.48
C LEU A 112 -51.08 8.69 6.79
N ALA A 113 -49.95 8.69 6.07
CA ALA A 113 -49.49 9.85 5.32
C ALA A 113 -50.39 10.15 4.10
N GLU A 114 -50.85 9.11 3.39
CA GLU A 114 -51.80 9.24 2.30
C GLU A 114 -53.13 9.82 2.77
N ALA A 115 -53.66 9.35 3.90
CA ALA A 115 -54.87 9.87 4.50
C ALA A 115 -54.72 11.35 4.90
N ALA A 116 -53.59 11.73 5.50
CA ALA A 116 -53.29 13.12 5.86
C ALA A 116 -53.20 14.04 4.62
N LEU A 117 -52.56 13.57 3.55
CA LEU A 117 -52.49 14.30 2.27
C LEU A 117 -53.88 14.45 1.64
N ALA A 118 -54.70 13.40 1.66
CA ALA A 118 -56.07 13.44 1.16
C ALA A 118 -56.93 14.43 1.97
N GLN A 119 -56.79 14.46 3.30
CA GLN A 119 -57.46 15.41 4.18
C GLN A 119 -57.06 16.86 3.85
N ALA A 120 -55.76 17.16 3.69
CA ALA A 120 -55.29 18.49 3.35
C ALA A 120 -55.83 18.96 1.98
N ARG A 121 -55.86 18.06 0.99
CA ARG A 121 -56.46 18.34 -0.33
C ARG A 121 -57.96 18.62 -0.24
N ALA A 122 -58.69 17.89 0.61
CA ALA A 122 -60.11 18.11 0.84
C ALA A 122 -60.38 19.47 1.50
N SER A 123 -59.57 19.89 2.47
CA SER A 123 -59.66 21.22 3.09
C SER A 123 -59.48 22.33 2.05
N LYS A 124 -58.42 22.26 1.23
CA LYS A 124 -58.22 23.21 0.14
C LYS A 124 -59.41 23.27 -0.81
N ALA A 125 -59.96 22.11 -1.19
CA ALA A 125 -61.10 22.05 -2.11
C ALA A 125 -62.36 22.69 -1.50
N LYS A 126 -62.62 22.46 -0.22
CA LYS A 126 -63.70 23.11 0.53
C LYS A 126 -63.51 24.62 0.57
N ASP A 127 -62.33 25.10 0.92
CA ASP A 127 -62.08 26.53 1.11
C ASP A 127 -61.98 27.27 -0.24
N THR A 128 -61.55 26.58 -1.30
CA THR A 128 -61.70 27.04 -2.70
C THR A 128 -63.16 27.20 -3.10
N ALA A 129 -64.05 26.29 -2.68
CA ALA A 129 -65.48 26.44 -2.92
C ALA A 129 -66.06 27.63 -2.14
N GLN A 130 -65.61 27.86 -0.91
CA GLN A 130 -66.00 29.03 -0.11
C GLN A 130 -65.53 30.33 -0.75
N LEU A 131 -64.27 30.40 -1.24
CA LEU A 131 -63.75 31.56 -1.95
C LEU A 131 -64.60 31.89 -3.18
N ARG A 132 -64.96 30.88 -3.98
CA ARG A 132 -65.84 31.08 -5.15
C ARG A 132 -67.20 31.68 -4.75
N SER A 133 -67.78 31.23 -3.65
CA SER A 133 -69.02 31.82 -3.12
C SER A 133 -68.82 33.27 -2.70
N ALA A 134 -67.77 33.56 -1.91
CA ALA A 134 -67.47 34.91 -1.44
C ALA A 134 -67.18 35.90 -2.59
N GLN A 135 -66.51 35.44 -3.64
CA GLN A 135 -66.25 36.23 -4.86
C GLN A 135 -67.55 36.54 -5.61
N ALA A 136 -68.48 35.58 -5.71
CA ALA A 136 -69.78 35.81 -6.33
C ALA A 136 -70.61 36.84 -5.52
N ASP A 137 -70.56 36.76 -4.18
CA ASP A 137 -71.25 37.70 -3.30
C ASP A 137 -70.64 39.11 -3.38
N LEU A 138 -69.31 39.23 -3.40
CA LEU A 138 -68.62 40.50 -3.62
C LEU A 138 -68.99 41.10 -4.99
N SER A 139 -68.98 40.29 -6.05
CA SER A 139 -69.38 40.75 -7.39
C SER A 139 -70.82 41.25 -7.42
N ARG A 140 -71.73 40.60 -6.69
CA ARG A 140 -73.13 41.01 -6.58
C ARG A 140 -73.26 42.33 -5.84
N SER A 141 -72.54 42.52 -4.72
CA SER A 141 -72.58 43.78 -3.97
C SER A 141 -71.95 44.93 -4.71
N LEU A 142 -70.87 44.71 -5.47
CA LEU A 142 -70.27 45.74 -6.34
C LEU A 142 -71.29 46.25 -7.37
N ALA A 143 -72.06 45.34 -7.98
CA ALA A 143 -73.13 45.70 -8.90
C ALA A 143 -74.25 46.50 -8.22
N LEU A 144 -74.60 46.18 -6.97
CA LEU A 144 -75.61 46.93 -6.19
C LEU A 144 -75.11 48.30 -5.70
N ALA A 145 -73.85 48.39 -5.28
CA ALA A 145 -73.22 49.64 -4.85
C ALA A 145 -73.14 50.67 -5.98
N SER A 146 -72.93 50.22 -7.23
CA SER A 146 -72.95 51.10 -8.41
C SER A 146 -74.29 51.80 -8.66
N LYS A 147 -75.35 51.33 -7.98
CA LYS A 147 -76.71 51.87 -8.03
C LYS A 147 -77.16 52.43 -6.67
N ASP A 148 -76.21 52.75 -5.78
CA ASP A 148 -76.42 53.28 -4.42
C ASP A 148 -77.24 52.36 -3.47
N PHE A 149 -77.33 51.05 -3.76
CA PHE A 149 -78.09 50.09 -2.94
C PHE A 149 -77.25 49.33 -1.90
N ALA A 150 -75.93 49.51 -1.86
CA ALA A 150 -75.05 48.84 -0.89
C ALA A 150 -74.05 49.82 -0.26
N SER A 151 -73.78 49.66 1.04
CA SER A 151 -72.87 50.54 1.78
C SER A 151 -71.40 50.19 1.53
N LYS A 152 -70.51 51.19 1.62
CA LYS A 152 -69.06 50.99 1.53
C LYS A 152 -68.55 49.99 2.57
N GLN A 153 -69.06 50.05 3.80
CA GLN A 153 -68.72 49.10 4.86
C GLN A 153 -69.00 47.64 4.46
N GLN A 154 -70.12 47.38 3.76
CA GLN A 154 -70.46 46.04 3.30
C GLN A 154 -69.51 45.54 2.21
N LEU A 155 -69.09 46.42 1.29
CA LEU A 155 -68.09 46.09 0.27
C LEU A 155 -66.74 45.76 0.90
N ASP A 156 -66.27 46.63 1.81
CA ASP A 156 -64.99 46.45 2.50
C ASP A 156 -64.98 45.13 3.29
N GLN A 157 -66.10 44.78 3.94
CA GLN A 157 -66.25 43.51 4.65
C GLN A 157 -66.18 42.29 3.73
N GLN A 158 -66.84 42.32 2.56
CA GLN A 158 -66.79 41.22 1.61
C GLN A 158 -65.43 41.08 0.93
N GLN A 159 -64.78 42.20 0.61
CA GLN A 159 -63.41 42.20 0.10
C GLN A 159 -62.47 41.58 1.13
N ALA A 160 -62.59 41.96 2.41
CA ALA A 160 -61.82 41.35 3.49
C ALA A 160 -62.06 39.83 3.60
N THR A 161 -63.31 39.35 3.45
CA THR A 161 -63.62 37.92 3.42
C THR A 161 -62.98 37.20 2.23
N VAL A 162 -62.99 37.80 1.04
CA VAL A 162 -62.30 37.25 -0.14
C VAL A 162 -60.80 37.16 0.10
N ASP A 163 -60.17 38.21 0.64
CA ASP A 163 -58.74 38.22 0.88
C ASP A 163 -58.33 37.27 2.02
N GLN A 164 -59.15 37.14 3.05
CA GLN A 164 -58.99 36.11 4.09
C GLN A 164 -59.02 34.70 3.49
N LEU A 165 -60.00 34.38 2.65
CA LEU A 165 -60.12 33.04 2.05
C LEU A 165 -59.00 32.75 1.05
N LYS A 166 -58.48 33.75 0.33
CA LYS A 166 -57.24 33.58 -0.47
C LYS A 166 -56.07 33.18 0.43
N ALA A 167 -55.87 33.89 1.54
CA ALA A 167 -54.81 33.56 2.50
C ALA A 167 -55.02 32.17 3.13
N THR A 168 -56.26 31.75 3.38
CA THR A 168 -56.58 30.39 3.83
C THR A 168 -56.19 29.34 2.79
N ILE A 169 -56.49 29.57 1.50
CA ILE A 169 -56.08 28.65 0.42
C ILE A 169 -54.55 28.53 0.31
N ASP A 170 -53.82 29.62 0.53
CA ASP A 170 -52.36 29.61 0.56
C ASP A 170 -51.84 28.78 1.75
N ALA A 171 -52.47 28.90 2.92
CA ALA A 171 -52.17 28.07 4.09
C ALA A 171 -52.49 26.58 3.85
N ASP A 172 -53.61 26.27 3.18
CA ASP A 172 -53.96 24.91 2.80
C ASP A 172 -52.95 24.32 1.81
N GLN A 173 -52.44 25.13 0.87
CA GLN A 173 -51.38 24.69 -0.04
C GLN A 173 -50.11 24.31 0.74
N ALA A 174 -49.70 25.13 1.71
CA ALA A 174 -48.56 24.80 2.57
C ALA A 174 -48.80 23.51 3.38
N ALA A 175 -50.03 23.26 3.83
CA ALA A 175 -50.39 22.01 4.49
C ALA A 175 -50.32 20.79 3.55
N ILE A 176 -50.75 20.94 2.29
CA ILE A 176 -50.59 19.90 1.26
C ILE A 176 -49.12 19.60 1.02
N ASP A 177 -48.27 20.63 0.87
CA ASP A 177 -46.84 20.46 0.60
C ASP A 177 -46.12 19.75 1.76
N SER A 178 -46.48 20.09 3.00
CA SER A 178 -46.01 19.39 4.20
C SER A 178 -46.42 17.92 4.23
N ALA A 179 -47.70 17.63 4.01
CA ALA A 179 -48.20 16.25 3.96
C ALA A 179 -47.58 15.43 2.81
N ALA A 180 -47.38 16.05 1.65
CA ALA A 180 -46.73 15.44 0.50
C ALA A 180 -45.25 15.11 0.78
N THR A 181 -44.53 16.00 1.47
CA THR A 181 -43.15 15.78 1.89
C THR A 181 -43.05 14.60 2.88
N ASN A 182 -43.97 14.51 3.84
CA ASN A 182 -44.02 13.38 4.76
C ASN A 182 -44.29 12.06 4.03
N LEU A 183 -45.16 12.07 3.01
CA LEU A 183 -45.41 10.90 2.17
C LEU A 183 -44.17 10.51 1.34
N ASP A 184 -43.43 11.47 0.80
CA ASP A 184 -42.17 11.22 0.08
C ASP A 184 -41.13 10.54 0.99
N TYR A 185 -41.01 10.98 2.24
CA TYR A 185 -40.13 10.37 3.24
C TYR A 185 -40.50 8.94 3.64
N MET A 186 -41.70 8.44 3.28
CA MET A 186 -42.05 7.03 3.45
C MET A 186 -41.27 6.11 2.50
N THR A 187 -40.67 6.65 1.44
CA THR A 187 -39.74 5.91 0.58
C THR A 187 -38.30 6.32 0.91
N ILE A 188 -37.55 5.41 1.51
CA ILE A 188 -36.15 5.65 1.87
C ILE A 188 -35.28 5.28 0.68
N THR A 189 -34.56 6.26 0.13
CA THR A 189 -33.65 6.08 -1.00
C THR A 189 -32.18 6.24 -0.59
N ALA A 190 -31.27 5.70 -1.39
CA ALA A 190 -29.85 5.85 -1.20
C ALA A 190 -29.41 7.28 -1.53
N PRO A 191 -28.82 8.05 -0.60
CA PRO A 191 -28.40 9.42 -0.89
C PRO A 191 -27.14 9.51 -1.76
N THR A 192 -26.34 8.44 -1.78
CA THR A 192 -25.13 8.33 -2.62
C THR A 192 -25.01 6.93 -3.19
N SER A 193 -24.17 6.75 -4.20
CA SER A 193 -23.81 5.40 -4.68
C SER A 193 -22.81 4.76 -3.72
N GLY A 194 -22.93 3.46 -3.47
CA GLY A 194 -22.04 2.77 -2.56
C GLY A 194 -22.44 1.32 -2.33
N ARG A 195 -21.84 0.69 -1.33
CA ARG A 195 -22.12 -0.68 -0.93
C ARG A 195 -22.86 -0.69 0.41
N MET A 196 -23.98 -1.39 0.45
CA MET A 196 -24.76 -1.59 1.68
C MET A 196 -24.06 -2.59 2.60
N GLY A 197 -24.05 -2.30 3.89
CA GLY A 197 -23.59 -3.21 4.93
C GLY A 197 -24.64 -4.26 5.31
N ILE A 198 -24.44 -4.86 6.48
CA ILE A 198 -25.41 -5.77 7.11
C ILE A 198 -26.65 -4.96 7.50
N ARG A 199 -27.82 -5.54 7.29
CA ARG A 199 -29.10 -4.94 7.64
C ARG A 199 -29.28 -4.98 9.15
N GLN A 200 -29.81 -3.89 9.70
CA GLN A 200 -30.02 -3.72 11.15
C GLN A 200 -31.51 -3.60 11.51
N ALA A 201 -32.39 -3.49 10.52
CA ALA A 201 -33.84 -3.49 10.70
C ALA A 201 -34.53 -4.34 9.63
N ASP A 202 -35.50 -5.14 10.05
CA ASP A 202 -36.27 -6.04 9.18
C ASP A 202 -37.65 -5.45 8.84
N ALA A 203 -38.25 -5.96 7.77
CA ALA A 203 -39.66 -5.65 7.47
C ALA A 203 -40.55 -6.08 8.64
N GLY A 204 -41.49 -5.21 9.02
CA GLY A 204 -42.34 -5.35 10.20
C GLY A 204 -41.83 -4.59 11.42
N ASN A 205 -40.56 -4.18 11.47
CA ASN A 205 -40.07 -3.34 12.56
C ASN A 205 -40.65 -1.92 12.47
N VAL A 206 -40.91 -1.31 13.62
CA VAL A 206 -41.25 0.11 13.72
C VAL A 206 -39.94 0.90 13.82
N VAL A 207 -39.82 1.95 13.01
CA VAL A 207 -38.65 2.83 12.97
C VAL A 207 -39.04 4.27 13.26
N HIS A 208 -38.15 5.00 13.91
CA HIS A 208 -38.32 6.40 14.30
C HIS A 208 -37.05 7.21 13.96
N PRO A 209 -37.15 8.51 13.69
CA PRO A 209 -35.97 9.35 13.41
C PRO A 209 -34.95 9.41 14.56
N SER A 210 -35.42 9.18 15.79
CA SER A 210 -34.63 9.17 17.02
C SER A 210 -33.90 7.85 17.28
N ASP A 211 -34.12 6.81 16.47
CA ASP A 211 -33.49 5.50 16.67
C ASP A 211 -31.95 5.60 16.62
N VAL A 212 -31.29 4.92 17.55
CA VAL A 212 -29.82 4.90 17.63
C VAL A 212 -29.22 4.03 16.51
N LEU A 213 -29.84 2.89 16.23
CA LEU A 213 -29.39 1.98 15.19
C LEU A 213 -29.98 2.41 13.83
N PRO A 214 -29.14 2.65 12.80
CA PRO A 214 -29.65 2.83 11.44
C PRO A 214 -30.27 1.53 10.91
N MET A 215 -30.96 1.61 9.77
CA MET A 215 -31.46 0.42 9.07
C MET A 215 -30.34 -0.35 8.35
N GLY A 216 -29.28 0.37 8.00
CA GLY A 216 -28.08 -0.13 7.37
C GLY A 216 -27.06 0.98 7.19
N ILE A 217 -25.81 0.60 6.91
CA ILE A 217 -24.73 1.54 6.65
C ILE A 217 -24.37 1.46 5.17
N LEU A 218 -24.38 2.60 4.49
CA LEU A 218 -23.98 2.73 3.09
C LEU A 218 -22.58 3.32 3.02
N ALA A 219 -21.63 2.57 2.50
CA ALA A 219 -20.23 2.99 2.38
C ALA A 219 -19.83 3.22 0.92
N THR A 220 -19.23 4.36 0.62
CA THR A 220 -18.65 4.64 -0.70
C THR A 220 -17.24 4.07 -0.75
N LEU A 221 -17.08 2.99 -1.53
CA LEU A 221 -15.81 2.27 -1.69
C LEU A 221 -14.96 2.77 -2.88
N LYS A 222 -15.56 3.53 -3.80
CA LYS A 222 -14.94 3.99 -5.05
C LYS A 222 -15.20 5.48 -5.26
N PRO A 223 -14.20 6.36 -5.08
CA PRO A 223 -12.88 6.06 -4.52
C PRO A 223 -12.94 5.71 -3.03
N VAL A 224 -11.83 5.22 -2.47
CA VAL A 224 -11.60 5.04 -1.03
C VAL A 224 -10.52 6.00 -0.55
N ALA A 225 -10.53 6.33 0.74
CA ALA A 225 -9.48 7.11 1.37
C ALA A 225 -8.53 6.21 2.18
N VAL A 226 -7.27 6.61 2.29
CA VAL A 226 -6.33 6.05 3.27
C VAL A 226 -5.83 7.20 4.14
N LEU A 227 -6.04 7.09 5.44
CA LEU A 227 -5.46 8.00 6.42
C LEU A 227 -4.19 7.37 6.94
N PHE A 228 -3.07 8.07 6.84
CA PHE A 228 -1.78 7.55 7.24
C PHE A 228 -0.97 8.63 7.94
N THR A 229 0.06 8.20 8.66
CA THR A 229 0.95 9.11 9.38
C THR A 229 2.38 9.00 8.87
N LEU A 230 3.08 10.14 8.90
CA LEU A 230 4.53 10.20 8.71
C LEU A 230 5.15 11.03 9.86
N PRO A 231 6.43 10.82 10.21
CA PRO A 231 7.13 11.64 11.20
C PRO A 231 7.13 13.14 10.84
N GLU A 232 7.05 14.02 11.85
CA GLU A 232 6.96 15.47 11.64
C GLU A 232 8.12 16.08 10.85
N LYS A 233 9.33 15.50 10.96
CA LYS A 233 10.52 15.91 10.20
C LYS A 233 10.33 15.88 8.67
N ASN A 234 9.33 15.13 8.19
CA ASN A 234 9.03 14.99 6.77
C ASN A 234 8.07 16.09 6.24
N LEU A 235 7.62 17.02 7.09
CA LEU A 235 6.65 18.05 6.71
C LEU A 235 7.12 18.88 5.50
N ASP A 236 8.35 19.38 5.55
CA ASP A 236 8.89 20.25 4.51
C ASP A 236 8.99 19.52 3.17
N ALA A 237 9.43 18.26 3.18
CA ALA A 237 9.50 17.42 1.99
C ALA A 237 8.11 17.17 1.39
N MET A 238 7.12 16.86 2.23
CA MET A 238 5.73 16.66 1.78
C MET A 238 5.11 17.94 1.23
N GLN A 239 5.31 19.09 1.88
CA GLN A 239 4.81 20.37 1.38
C GLN A 239 5.47 20.75 0.05
N ALA A 240 6.78 20.55 -0.08
CA ALA A 240 7.49 20.78 -1.34
C ALA A 240 6.97 19.87 -2.45
N ALA A 241 6.72 18.59 -2.15
CA ALA A 241 6.14 17.63 -3.08
C ALA A 241 4.75 18.07 -3.55
N MET A 242 3.85 18.42 -2.62
CA MET A 242 2.49 18.87 -2.94
C MET A 242 2.46 20.20 -3.72
N ARG A 243 3.41 21.11 -3.48
CA ARG A 243 3.56 22.34 -4.28
C ARG A 243 4.06 22.06 -5.70
N SER A 244 4.81 20.97 -5.89
CA SER A 244 5.40 20.61 -7.18
C SER A 244 4.43 19.85 -8.08
N GLY A 245 3.36 19.25 -7.53
CA GLY A 245 2.33 18.57 -8.29
C GLY A 245 1.66 17.42 -7.52
N PRO A 246 0.92 16.54 -8.22
CA PRO A 246 0.33 15.35 -7.63
C PRO A 246 1.40 14.46 -6.99
N VAL A 247 1.19 14.06 -5.73
CA VAL A 247 2.12 13.20 -4.99
C VAL A 247 1.60 11.76 -5.06
N PRO A 248 2.24 10.87 -5.84
CA PRO A 248 1.79 9.50 -5.98
C PRO A 248 2.10 8.69 -4.72
N ILE A 249 1.20 7.77 -4.41
CA ILE A 249 1.27 6.89 -3.24
C ILE A 249 0.82 5.48 -3.64
N THR A 250 1.52 4.49 -3.11
CA THR A 250 1.22 3.07 -3.31
C THR A 250 0.86 2.46 -1.97
N ALA A 251 -0.25 1.74 -1.90
CA ALA A 251 -0.62 0.91 -0.75
C ALA A 251 -0.18 -0.54 -0.99
N ILE A 252 0.44 -1.15 0.01
CA ILE A 252 0.91 -2.53 -0.01
C ILE A 252 0.41 -3.27 1.25
N ASP A 253 0.23 -4.59 1.12
CA ASP A 253 -0.07 -5.45 2.26
C ASP A 253 1.20 -5.87 3.03
N GLU A 254 1.04 -6.69 4.07
CA GLU A 254 2.15 -7.18 4.90
C GLU A 254 3.15 -8.06 4.14
N SER A 255 2.72 -8.68 3.03
CA SER A 255 3.61 -9.48 2.17
C SER A 255 4.40 -8.63 1.17
N GLY A 256 4.11 -7.32 1.10
CA GLY A 256 4.66 -6.40 0.11
C GLY A 256 3.91 -6.41 -1.23
N ALA A 257 2.78 -7.09 -1.33
CA ALA A 257 1.98 -7.08 -2.55
C ALA A 257 1.22 -5.75 -2.68
N VAL A 258 1.22 -5.18 -3.88
CA VAL A 258 0.54 -3.92 -4.17
C VAL A 258 -0.98 -4.12 -4.10
N LEU A 259 -1.64 -3.34 -3.25
CA LEU A 259 -3.09 -3.28 -3.09
C LEU A 259 -3.72 -2.24 -4.01
N GLY A 260 -3.01 -1.14 -4.27
CA GLY A 260 -3.49 -0.08 -5.16
C GLY A 260 -2.53 1.11 -5.22
N THR A 261 -2.75 1.97 -6.20
CA THR A 261 -2.06 3.26 -6.34
C THR A 261 -3.06 4.40 -6.27
N GLY A 262 -2.59 5.55 -5.76
CA GLY A 262 -3.42 6.71 -5.52
C GLY A 262 -2.60 7.97 -5.44
N ARG A 263 -3.17 9.01 -4.85
CA ARG A 263 -2.52 10.31 -4.65
C ARG A 263 -2.80 10.86 -3.27
N VAL A 264 -1.81 11.54 -2.70
CA VAL A 264 -2.01 12.30 -1.45
C VAL A 264 -2.83 13.54 -1.77
N THR A 265 -3.92 13.75 -1.02
CA THR A 265 -4.87 14.85 -1.24
C THR A 265 -4.82 15.89 -0.13
N VAL A 266 -4.51 15.49 1.11
CA VAL A 266 -4.51 16.40 2.26
C VAL A 266 -3.31 16.12 3.17
N ILE A 267 -2.64 17.17 3.61
CA ILE A 267 -1.83 17.20 4.83
C ILE A 267 -2.71 17.86 5.89
N ASP A 268 -2.91 17.20 7.02
CA ASP A 268 -3.67 17.77 8.14
C ASP A 268 -3.01 19.06 8.64
N ASN A 269 -3.80 20.02 9.12
CA ASN A 269 -3.30 21.28 9.63
C ASN A 269 -2.79 21.20 11.08
N ARG A 270 -2.64 19.97 11.61
CA ARG A 270 -2.14 19.71 12.96
C ARG A 270 -1.12 18.57 12.96
N ILE A 271 -0.07 18.76 13.74
CA ILE A 271 0.83 17.70 14.19
C ILE A 271 0.25 17.13 15.48
N ASP A 272 0.32 15.81 15.64
CA ASP A 272 0.05 15.17 16.92
C ASP A 272 1.29 15.27 17.82
N PRO A 273 1.25 16.06 18.92
CA PRO A 273 2.40 16.25 19.80
C PRO A 273 2.75 14.99 20.62
N THR A 274 1.82 14.04 20.74
CA THR A 274 2.04 12.79 21.50
C THR A 274 2.96 11.85 20.74
N THR A 275 2.81 11.80 19.42
CA THR A 275 3.54 10.86 18.55
C THR A 275 4.58 11.56 17.67
N ALA A 276 4.61 12.90 17.65
CA ALA A 276 5.42 13.71 16.74
C ALA A 276 5.20 13.32 15.26
N THR A 277 3.93 13.07 14.90
CA THR A 277 3.54 12.67 13.54
C THR A 277 2.56 13.65 12.92
N LEU A 278 2.64 13.72 11.59
CA LEU A 278 1.71 14.44 10.74
C LEU A 278 0.75 13.43 10.11
N ARG A 279 -0.54 13.79 10.11
CA ARG A 279 -1.61 12.98 9.54
C ARG A 279 -1.87 13.42 8.10
N LEU A 280 -2.01 12.46 7.21
CA LEU A 280 -2.25 12.70 5.79
C LEU A 280 -3.45 11.89 5.33
N LYS A 281 -4.10 12.38 4.27
CA LYS A 281 -5.15 11.67 3.54
C LYS A 281 -4.71 11.45 2.11
N ALA A 282 -4.85 10.22 1.64
CA ALA A 282 -4.72 9.86 0.24
C ALA A 282 -6.03 9.31 -0.31
N GLU A 283 -6.22 9.45 -1.61
CA GLU A 283 -7.37 8.94 -2.37
C GLU A 283 -6.90 7.86 -3.34
N PHE A 284 -7.63 6.75 -3.37
CA PHE A 284 -7.39 5.59 -4.24
C PHE A 284 -8.68 5.24 -5.01
N PRO A 285 -8.62 4.98 -6.32
CA PRO A 285 -9.81 4.59 -7.11
C PRO A 285 -10.52 3.34 -6.58
N ASN A 286 -9.74 2.32 -6.18
CA ASN A 286 -10.22 1.08 -5.56
C ASN A 286 -11.23 0.29 -6.42
N ASP A 287 -10.99 0.22 -7.73
CA ASP A 287 -11.91 -0.41 -8.69
C ASP A 287 -12.15 -1.90 -8.43
N ASP A 288 -11.16 -2.59 -7.86
CA ASP A 288 -11.17 -4.01 -7.49
C ASP A 288 -11.54 -4.28 -6.02
N GLU A 289 -11.83 -3.23 -5.24
CA GLU A 289 -12.24 -3.30 -3.83
C GLU A 289 -11.22 -4.01 -2.91
N ARG A 290 -9.93 -4.01 -3.27
CA ARG A 290 -8.87 -4.60 -2.44
C ARG A 290 -8.54 -3.75 -1.21
N LEU A 291 -8.76 -2.44 -1.28
CA LEU A 291 -8.64 -1.54 -0.14
C LEU A 291 -9.98 -1.50 0.60
N TRP A 292 -10.11 -2.34 1.63
CA TRP A 292 -11.33 -2.46 2.41
C TRP A 292 -11.32 -1.52 3.63
N PRO A 293 -12.37 -0.69 3.85
CA PRO A 293 -12.45 0.20 5.01
C PRO A 293 -12.24 -0.52 6.34
N GLY A 294 -11.41 0.06 7.20
CA GLY A 294 -10.99 -0.50 8.48
C GLY A 294 -9.71 -1.34 8.42
N ALA A 295 -9.27 -1.76 7.22
CA ALA A 295 -8.00 -2.48 7.08
C ALA A 295 -6.80 -1.56 7.29
N PHE A 296 -5.72 -2.11 7.86
CA PHE A 296 -4.42 -1.46 7.92
C PHE A 296 -3.63 -1.74 6.64
N VAL A 297 -2.89 -0.74 6.18
CA VAL A 297 -2.04 -0.84 4.98
C VAL A 297 -0.72 -0.11 5.21
N HIS A 298 0.35 -0.63 4.63
CA HIS A 298 1.59 0.13 4.51
C HIS A 298 1.49 0.98 3.26
N VAL A 299 1.93 2.23 3.36
CA VAL A 299 1.95 3.15 2.22
C VAL A 299 3.36 3.61 1.92
N THR A 300 3.64 3.76 0.63
CA THR A 300 4.89 4.32 0.12
C THR A 300 4.55 5.55 -0.71
N VAL A 301 4.96 6.73 -0.23
CA VAL A 301 4.71 8.03 -0.85
C VAL A 301 5.96 8.46 -1.59
N THR A 302 5.86 8.85 -2.86
CA THR A 302 7.02 9.40 -3.60
C THR A 302 7.01 10.91 -3.50
N VAL A 303 7.95 11.49 -2.73
CA VAL A 303 8.01 12.94 -2.49
C VAL A 303 8.82 13.69 -3.54
N SER A 304 9.75 13.03 -4.20
CA SER A 304 10.56 13.61 -5.29
C SER A 304 11.15 12.50 -6.15
N THR A 305 11.68 12.84 -7.31
CA THR A 305 12.47 11.93 -8.14
C THR A 305 13.76 12.63 -8.55
N LEU A 306 14.89 12.10 -8.11
CA LEU A 306 16.20 12.57 -8.53
C LEU A 306 16.45 12.08 -9.96
N LYS A 307 16.39 13.01 -10.91
CA LYS A 307 16.58 12.71 -12.33
C LYS A 307 18.06 12.50 -12.66
N ASN A 308 18.36 11.48 -13.47
CA ASN A 308 19.72 11.19 -13.98
C ASN A 308 20.81 11.09 -12.89
N ALA A 309 20.46 10.57 -11.71
CA ALA A 309 21.37 10.42 -10.59
C ALA A 309 22.36 9.25 -10.81
N LEU A 310 23.63 9.44 -10.46
CA LEU A 310 24.60 8.33 -10.45
C LEU A 310 24.26 7.40 -9.30
N THR A 311 24.15 6.10 -9.60
CA THR A 311 23.77 5.08 -8.62
C THR A 311 24.75 3.93 -8.60
N VAL A 312 25.00 3.42 -7.40
CA VAL A 312 25.75 2.19 -7.17
C VAL A 312 24.94 1.25 -6.29
N PRO A 313 25.11 -0.07 -6.40
CA PRO A 313 24.59 -0.97 -5.39
C PRO A 313 25.12 -0.59 -4.02
N ASP A 314 24.28 -0.56 -2.99
CA ASP A 314 24.67 -0.13 -1.64
C ASP A 314 25.84 -0.96 -1.09
N ALA A 315 25.91 -2.24 -1.44
CA ALA A 315 27.02 -3.13 -1.11
C ALA A 315 28.41 -2.62 -1.58
N ALA A 316 28.47 -1.75 -2.60
CA ALA A 316 29.72 -1.14 -3.07
C ALA A 316 30.19 0.03 -2.19
N VAL A 317 29.31 0.60 -1.37
CA VAL A 317 29.61 1.69 -0.45
C VAL A 317 30.23 1.11 0.82
N GLN A 318 31.45 1.54 1.14
CA GLN A 318 32.20 1.07 2.30
C GLN A 318 32.48 2.24 3.25
N ARG A 319 32.63 1.93 4.54
CA ARG A 319 32.97 2.91 5.58
C ARG A 319 34.41 2.73 6.03
N GLY A 320 35.19 3.80 5.97
CA GLY A 320 36.58 3.86 6.42
C GLY A 320 36.80 4.92 7.49
N PRO A 321 38.04 5.03 8.01
CA PRO A 321 38.39 6.04 9.02
C PRO A 321 38.23 7.47 8.51
N ASP A 322 38.45 7.71 7.21
CA ASP A 322 38.38 9.04 6.58
C ASP A 322 37.02 9.33 5.91
N GLY A 323 36.02 8.47 6.10
CA GLY A 323 34.68 8.62 5.54
C GLY A 323 34.24 7.46 4.62
N LEU A 324 33.25 7.73 3.77
CA LEU A 324 32.72 6.74 2.82
C LEU A 324 33.64 6.61 1.60
N TYR A 325 33.81 5.38 1.12
CA TYR A 325 34.62 5.08 -0.05
C TYR A 325 34.03 3.90 -0.84
N ALA A 326 34.45 3.75 -2.09
CA ALA A 326 34.17 2.57 -2.91
C ALA A 326 35.47 2.05 -3.53
N TRP A 327 35.52 0.74 -3.79
CA TRP A 327 36.59 0.13 -4.57
C TRP A 327 36.27 0.23 -6.04
N VAL A 328 37.08 0.97 -6.78
CA VAL A 328 36.95 1.13 -8.24
C VAL A 328 38.00 0.27 -8.92
N VAL A 329 37.60 -0.51 -9.91
CA VAL A 329 38.50 -1.26 -10.79
C VAL A 329 38.83 -0.38 -12.00
N ASP A 330 40.11 -0.12 -12.23
CA ASP A 330 40.56 0.61 -13.41
C ASP A 330 40.66 -0.29 -14.66
N GLY A 331 40.99 0.29 -15.81
CA GLY A 331 41.08 -0.43 -17.09
C GLY A 331 42.17 -1.52 -17.11
N ASP A 332 43.13 -1.47 -16.19
CA ASP A 332 44.22 -2.44 -16.05
C ASP A 332 43.87 -3.58 -15.08
N GLY A 333 42.63 -3.59 -14.58
CA GLY A 333 42.15 -4.61 -13.64
C GLY A 333 42.72 -4.43 -12.23
N ILE A 334 43.09 -3.22 -11.84
CA ILE A 334 43.64 -2.91 -10.53
C ILE A 334 42.56 -2.24 -9.67
N ALA A 335 42.37 -2.75 -8.45
CA ALA A 335 41.45 -2.15 -7.49
C ALA A 335 42.09 -0.96 -6.77
N GLN A 336 41.39 0.17 -6.81
CA GLN A 336 41.77 1.41 -6.14
C GLN A 336 40.67 1.86 -5.19
N MET A 337 41.06 2.28 -3.99
CA MET A 337 40.15 2.87 -3.03
C MET A 337 39.88 4.31 -3.45
N ARG A 338 38.60 4.67 -3.58
CA ARG A 338 38.21 6.04 -3.93
C ARG A 338 37.21 6.60 -2.91
N PRO A 339 37.51 7.75 -2.27
CA PRO A 339 36.56 8.40 -1.39
C PRO A 339 35.34 8.87 -2.20
N ILE A 340 34.15 8.72 -1.62
CA ILE A 340 32.89 9.08 -2.26
C ILE A 340 32.01 9.88 -1.30
N GLN A 341 31.12 10.68 -1.86
CA GLN A 341 29.97 11.23 -1.12
C GLN A 341 28.69 10.63 -1.68
N THR A 342 27.80 10.25 -0.79
CA THR A 342 26.52 9.62 -1.12
C THR A 342 25.36 10.55 -0.76
N GLY A 343 24.26 10.38 -1.48
CA GLY A 343 22.97 10.98 -1.19
C GLY A 343 22.02 9.96 -0.57
N ALA A 344 20.76 10.01 -0.98
CA ALA A 344 19.74 9.06 -0.55
C ALA A 344 20.03 7.63 -1.03
N THR A 345 19.61 6.67 -0.22
CA THR A 345 19.59 5.25 -0.54
C THR A 345 18.14 4.80 -0.71
N GLU A 346 17.83 4.14 -1.81
CA GLU A 346 16.50 3.64 -2.15
C GLU A 346 16.63 2.15 -2.55
N GLY A 347 16.09 1.25 -1.73
CA GLY A 347 16.29 -0.19 -1.88
C GLY A 347 17.77 -0.57 -1.82
N ASP A 348 18.24 -1.34 -2.81
CA ASP A 348 19.65 -1.77 -2.91
C ASP A 348 20.56 -0.74 -3.60
N LEU A 349 20.08 0.48 -3.85
CA LEU A 349 20.80 1.49 -4.64
C LEU A 349 21.06 2.75 -3.82
N THR A 350 22.31 3.19 -3.85
CA THR A 350 22.74 4.42 -3.21
C THR A 350 23.12 5.45 -4.27
N VAL A 351 22.56 6.65 -4.15
CA VAL A 351 22.90 7.79 -4.99
C VAL A 351 24.30 8.28 -4.61
N VAL A 352 25.15 8.51 -5.60
CA VAL A 352 26.51 9.05 -5.42
C VAL A 352 26.53 10.49 -5.92
N THR A 353 26.87 11.42 -5.04
CA THR A 353 26.92 12.86 -5.35
C THR A 353 28.32 13.29 -5.79
N SER A 354 29.38 12.64 -5.32
CA SER A 354 30.74 12.88 -5.77
C SER A 354 31.67 11.68 -5.60
N GLY A 355 32.79 11.68 -6.32
CA GLY A 355 33.84 10.65 -6.23
C GLY A 355 33.75 9.53 -7.27
N LEU A 356 32.62 9.33 -7.96
CA LEU A 356 32.49 8.34 -9.03
C LEU A 356 31.96 8.94 -10.32
N GLY A 357 32.43 8.41 -11.45
CA GLY A 357 31.96 8.77 -12.79
C GLY A 357 31.06 7.70 -13.40
N ASP A 358 30.38 8.07 -14.49
CA ASP A 358 29.58 7.14 -15.29
C ASP A 358 30.47 6.01 -15.86
N GLY A 359 29.96 4.78 -15.88
CA GLY A 359 30.66 3.60 -16.39
C GLY A 359 31.83 3.10 -15.54
N ASN A 360 32.18 3.75 -14.42
CA ASN A 360 33.20 3.25 -13.49
C ASN A 360 32.80 1.84 -12.98
N GLN A 361 33.74 0.91 -12.89
CA GLN A 361 33.47 -0.41 -12.30
C GLN A 361 33.70 -0.36 -10.80
N VAL A 362 32.65 -0.57 -10.01
CA VAL A 362 32.70 -0.60 -8.55
C VAL A 362 32.55 -2.03 -8.04
N VAL A 363 33.38 -2.42 -7.08
CA VAL A 363 33.33 -3.75 -6.45
C VAL A 363 32.16 -3.82 -5.49
N THR A 364 31.31 -4.84 -5.64
CA THR A 364 30.12 -5.10 -4.81
C THR A 364 30.29 -6.31 -3.90
N ALA A 365 31.22 -7.23 -4.21
CA ALA A 365 31.55 -8.36 -3.35
C ALA A 365 33.05 -8.72 -3.42
N GLY A 366 33.60 -9.24 -2.33
CA GLY A 366 35.02 -9.61 -2.21
C GLY A 366 35.93 -8.49 -1.68
N GLN A 367 35.36 -7.33 -1.32
CA GLN A 367 36.08 -6.12 -0.91
C GLN A 367 37.00 -6.30 0.31
N TYR A 368 36.69 -7.24 1.22
CA TYR A 368 37.49 -7.49 2.43
C TYR A 368 38.89 -8.07 2.13
N ARG A 369 39.07 -8.66 0.94
CA ARG A 369 40.35 -9.20 0.46
C ARG A 369 41.20 -8.17 -0.27
N LEU A 370 40.67 -6.97 -0.48
CA LEU A 370 41.35 -5.93 -1.25
C LEU A 370 42.31 -5.13 -0.38
N ARG A 371 43.41 -4.73 -1.02
CA ARG A 371 44.34 -3.69 -0.59
C ARG A 371 44.55 -2.76 -1.78
N PRO A 372 44.95 -1.50 -1.55
CA PRO A 372 45.24 -0.59 -2.65
C PRO A 372 46.26 -1.21 -3.61
N ARG A 373 46.04 -1.06 -4.92
CA ARG A 373 46.95 -1.52 -5.99
C ARG A 373 47.09 -3.04 -6.13
N VAL A 374 46.02 -3.79 -5.88
CA VAL A 374 45.97 -5.24 -6.11
C VAL A 374 45.24 -5.55 -7.43
N HIS A 375 45.78 -6.48 -8.21
CA HIS A 375 45.09 -7.01 -9.39
C HIS A 375 43.88 -7.84 -9.00
N VAL A 376 42.76 -7.59 -9.67
CA VAL A 376 41.49 -8.27 -9.40
C VAL A 376 41.01 -9.04 -10.62
N ALA A 377 40.42 -10.20 -10.36
CA ALA A 377 39.68 -10.96 -11.37
C ALA A 377 38.19 -10.65 -11.19
N VAL A 378 37.64 -9.83 -12.09
CA VAL A 378 36.24 -9.40 -12.03
C VAL A 378 35.33 -10.51 -12.56
N SER A 379 34.40 -10.97 -11.73
CA SER A 379 33.29 -11.84 -12.14
C SER A 379 31.99 -11.03 -12.24
N PRO A 380 31.11 -11.32 -13.21
CA PRO A 380 29.79 -10.68 -13.29
C PRO A 380 28.91 -11.04 -12.07
N PRO A 381 28.03 -10.14 -11.61
CA PRO A 381 27.06 -10.48 -10.57
C PRO A 381 26.13 -11.62 -11.05
N GLY A 382 26.11 -12.76 -10.34
CA GLY A 382 25.23 -13.90 -10.60
C GLY A 382 25.90 -15.22 -11.02
N GLY A 383 27.23 -15.28 -11.14
CA GLY A 383 27.95 -16.47 -11.61
C GLY A 383 28.23 -17.56 -10.58
N ASN A 384 27.21 -18.09 -9.88
CA ASN A 384 27.34 -19.38 -9.18
C ASN A 384 26.86 -20.52 -10.09
N THR A 385 27.66 -20.88 -11.11
CA THR A 385 27.50 -22.18 -11.78
C THR A 385 27.95 -23.28 -10.83
N VAL A 386 26.98 -23.90 -10.15
CA VAL A 386 27.14 -25.19 -9.51
C VAL A 386 27.57 -26.19 -10.60
N ALA A 387 28.80 -26.68 -10.51
CA ALA A 387 29.28 -27.74 -11.38
C ALA A 387 28.44 -29.01 -11.14
N SER A 388 27.54 -29.33 -12.08
CA SER A 388 26.82 -30.61 -12.13
C SER A 388 27.83 -31.76 -12.22
N ARG A 389 28.05 -32.45 -11.11
CA ARG A 389 28.74 -33.73 -11.07
C ARG A 389 27.84 -34.79 -11.72
N LYS A 390 28.22 -35.18 -12.94
CA LYS A 390 27.65 -36.27 -13.72
C LYS A 390 27.93 -37.61 -12.99
N GLY A 391 26.88 -38.33 -12.61
CA GLY A 391 26.94 -39.71 -12.10
C GLY A 391 25.59 -40.36 -12.37
N SER A 392 25.46 -41.05 -13.52
CA SER A 392 25.54 -42.51 -13.66
C SER A 392 24.25 -43.22 -13.27
N SER A 393 23.49 -43.55 -14.31
CA SER A 393 22.36 -44.45 -14.40
C SER A 393 22.66 -45.88 -13.93
N ALA A 394 21.71 -46.51 -13.24
CA ALA A 394 21.48 -47.96 -13.28
C ALA A 394 19.99 -48.30 -13.05
N GLN A 395 19.39 -48.87 -14.09
CA GLN A 395 18.23 -49.80 -14.11
C GLN A 395 18.36 -50.87 -12.98
N ASN A 396 17.33 -51.54 -12.43
CA ASN A 396 16.09 -52.10 -13.01
C ASN A 396 15.10 -52.57 -11.88
N PRO A 397 13.87 -53.01 -12.20
CA PRO A 397 12.69 -53.14 -11.31
C PRO A 397 12.43 -54.57 -10.81
N VAL A 398 11.49 -54.73 -9.87
CA VAL A 398 10.79 -56.00 -9.61
C VAL A 398 9.29 -55.74 -9.34
N THR A 399 8.48 -56.39 -10.16
CA THR A 399 7.04 -56.62 -10.06
C THR A 399 6.77 -57.77 -9.11
N GLU A 400 5.75 -57.70 -8.23
CA GLU A 400 4.86 -58.85 -8.00
C GLU A 400 3.54 -58.45 -7.31
N THR A 401 2.55 -59.29 -7.57
CA THR A 401 1.09 -59.06 -7.64
C THR A 401 0.37 -59.84 -6.52
N ILE A 402 -0.95 -59.62 -6.42
CA ILE A 402 -2.03 -60.47 -5.83
C ILE A 402 -2.35 -60.08 -4.38
N GLY A 403 -3.49 -59.44 -4.08
CA GLY A 403 -4.87 -59.97 -4.10
C GLY A 403 -5.24 -60.33 -2.65
N SER A 404 -6.44 -60.23 -2.08
CA SER A 404 -7.82 -59.95 -2.47
C SER A 404 -8.67 -60.16 -1.19
N VAL A 405 -9.95 -59.72 -1.19
CA VAL A 405 -11.05 -60.17 -0.30
C VAL A 405 -11.05 -59.59 1.13
N SER A 406 -12.14 -59.29 1.84
CA SER A 406 -13.57 -58.92 1.66
C SER A 406 -14.16 -58.98 3.08
N GLN A 407 -15.11 -58.09 3.41
CA GLN A 407 -16.22 -58.29 4.39
C GLN A 407 -15.81 -58.61 5.86
N ASP A 408 -16.52 -58.30 6.93
CA ASP A 408 -17.95 -58.12 7.23
C ASP A 408 -17.99 -57.41 8.61
N ALA A 409 -18.79 -56.37 8.83
CA ALA A 409 -20.14 -56.41 9.43
C ALA A 409 -20.22 -56.40 10.98
N SER A 410 -21.34 -55.78 11.40
CA SER A 410 -22.06 -55.92 12.68
C SER A 410 -21.52 -55.10 13.86
N GLN A 411 -22.22 -54.03 14.26
CA GLN A 411 -23.50 -53.96 15.02
C GLN A 411 -23.32 -54.08 16.54
N GLY A 412 -24.05 -53.23 17.26
CA GLY A 412 -24.34 -53.37 18.70
C GLY A 412 -24.19 -52.03 19.43
N ARG A 413 -25.21 -51.15 19.42
CA ARG A 413 -26.28 -51.04 20.44
C ARG A 413 -25.77 -50.96 21.88
N GLY A 414 -26.14 -49.90 22.59
CA GLY A 414 -25.97 -49.81 24.03
C GLY A 414 -26.28 -48.45 24.62
N SER A 415 -27.53 -48.02 24.53
CA SER A 415 -28.17 -47.02 25.39
C SER A 415 -27.86 -47.24 26.87
N LEU A 416 -27.58 -46.17 27.63
CA LEU A 416 -28.00 -46.08 29.04
C LEU A 416 -28.17 -44.62 29.47
N GLN A 417 -29.17 -44.47 30.32
CA GLN A 417 -29.89 -43.29 30.75
C GLN A 417 -29.64 -43.14 32.25
N ASN A 418 -29.35 -41.92 32.73
CA ASN A 418 -29.64 -41.48 34.12
C ASN A 418 -29.27 -40.00 34.24
N GLN A 419 -30.22 -39.07 34.35
CA GLN A 419 -30.87 -38.62 35.59
C GLN A 419 -29.91 -38.13 36.69
N GLY A 420 -30.01 -36.84 36.99
CA GLY A 420 -29.43 -36.17 38.15
C GLY A 420 -30.05 -34.78 38.30
N VAL A 421 -30.94 -34.66 39.27
CA VAL A 421 -31.74 -33.48 39.69
C VAL A 421 -30.94 -32.65 40.71
N SER A 422 -31.06 -31.30 40.68
CA SER A 422 -31.04 -30.36 41.82
C SER A 422 -31.20 -28.93 41.27
N GLN A 423 -32.31 -28.21 41.39
CA GLN A 423 -32.86 -27.45 42.54
C GLN A 423 -31.91 -26.48 43.28
N GLY A 424 -32.43 -25.26 43.50
CA GLY A 424 -31.88 -24.10 44.25
C GLY A 424 -31.97 -22.82 43.38
N GLN A 425 -33.05 -22.02 43.35
CA GLN A 425 -33.62 -21.14 44.38
C GLN A 425 -32.60 -20.29 45.16
N ASP A 426 -32.49 -18.99 44.83
CA ASP A 426 -32.78 -17.83 45.71
C ASP A 426 -32.40 -16.51 44.99
N THR A 427 -33.35 -15.63 44.66
CA THR A 427 -33.75 -14.39 45.38
C THR A 427 -32.63 -13.36 45.62
N ARG A 428 -32.60 -12.29 44.81
CA ARG A 428 -33.09 -10.94 45.16
C ARG A 428 -32.99 -9.98 43.97
#